data_AF-A0A2E6DV28-F1
#
_entry.id   AF-A0A2E6DV28-F1
#
_cell.length_a   1.000
_cell.length_b   1.000
_cell.length_c   1.000
_cell.angle_alpha   90.00
_cell.angle_beta   90.00
_cell.angle_gamma   90.00
#
_symmetry.space_group_name_H-M   'P 1'
#
loop_
_entity.id
_entity.type
_entity.pdbx_description
1 polymer ?
#
loop_
_entity_poly.entity_id
_entity_poly.type
_entity_poly.pdbx_seq_one_letter_code
_entity_poly.pdbx_strand_id
1 'polypeptide(L)'
;MLSKTSTTCFGTSKAEAKSRGSARVERLSRIVVRIHGDSMWPTFRDGDQVEAVAGLLPELGDIVVAKHPWKSVHIVKRVKDIQPSGFFLEGDNPDPTGSEDSHNFGPIPASLIIAAIPN
;
A
#
# COMPACT_ATOMS: atom_id res chain seq x y z
N MET A 1 -21.33 -18.84 -0.28
CA MET A 1 -19.93 -19.14 0.10
C MET A 1 -19.03 -18.35 -0.84
N LEU A 2 -18.45 -17.24 -0.39
CA LEU A 2 -17.42 -16.54 -1.18
C LEU A 2 -16.11 -16.57 -0.38
N SER A 3 -15.21 -17.45 -0.81
CA SER A 3 -13.80 -17.40 -0.47
C SER A 3 -13.23 -16.10 -1.06
N LYS A 4 -12.61 -15.24 -0.24
CA LYS A 4 -11.76 -14.15 -0.74
C LYS A 4 -10.40 -14.21 -0.05
N THR A 5 -9.63 -15.09 -0.67
CA THR A 5 -8.18 -15.31 -0.75
C THR A 5 -7.29 -14.18 -0.19
N SER A 6 -6.43 -14.57 0.75
CA SER A 6 -5.33 -13.77 1.29
C SER A 6 -4.33 -13.32 0.22
N THR A 7 -3.92 -12.05 0.27
CA THR A 7 -2.78 -11.50 -0.49
C THR A 7 -1.48 -11.97 0.16
N THR A 8 -0.69 -12.78 -0.55
CA THR A 8 0.66 -13.18 -0.12
C THR A 8 1.70 -12.38 -0.90
N CYS A 9 2.50 -11.59 -0.20
CA CYS A 9 3.60 -10.82 -0.78
C CYS A 9 4.89 -11.62 -0.61
N PHE A 10 5.60 -11.94 -1.70
CA PHE A 10 6.97 -12.45 -1.64
C PHE A 10 7.88 -11.43 -2.33
N GLY A 11 8.79 -10.82 -1.57
CA GLY A 11 9.78 -9.88 -2.09
C GLY A 11 11.19 -10.34 -1.76
N THR A 12 12.00 -10.60 -2.80
CA THR A 12 13.46 -10.72 -2.68
C THR A 12 14.07 -9.33 -2.82
N SER A 13 14.75 -8.82 -1.80
CA SER A 13 15.44 -7.54 -1.87
C SER A 13 16.73 -7.65 -2.70
N LYS A 14 16.91 -6.74 -3.67
CA LYS A 14 18.23 -6.40 -4.20
C LYS A 14 18.65 -5.09 -3.56
N ALA A 15 19.72 -5.12 -2.76
CA ALA A 15 20.29 -3.95 -2.13
C ALA A 15 21.37 -3.36 -3.02
N GLU A 16 21.16 -2.16 -3.56
CA GLU A 16 22.24 -1.33 -4.10
C GLU A 16 22.51 -0.19 -3.12
N ALA A 17 23.73 -0.13 -2.59
CA ALA A 17 24.16 0.88 -1.63
C ALA A 17 25.35 1.64 -2.20
N LYS A 18 25.24 2.98 -2.30
CA LYS A 18 26.36 3.87 -2.57
C LYS A 18 26.38 4.95 -1.49
N SER A 19 27.37 4.86 -0.60
CA SER A 19 27.49 5.72 0.60
C SER A 19 28.40 6.92 0.35
N ARG A 20 27.95 8.13 0.73
CA ARG A 20 28.81 9.24 1.18
C ARG A 20 28.04 10.08 2.22
N GLY A 21 28.60 10.23 3.42
CA GLY A 21 28.20 11.27 4.39
C GLY A 21 27.23 10.80 5.48
N SER A 22 27.50 11.25 6.70
CA SER A 22 26.85 10.84 7.94
C SER A 22 25.43 11.43 8.10
N ALA A 23 24.43 10.69 7.64
CA ALA A 23 23.05 10.74 8.08
C ALA A 23 22.53 9.29 8.04
N ARG A 24 21.64 8.88 8.93
CA ARG A 24 20.98 7.57 8.84
C ARG A 24 20.22 7.56 7.51
N VAL A 25 20.85 7.04 6.45
CA VAL A 25 20.19 6.88 5.16
C VAL A 25 19.08 5.88 5.42
N GLU A 26 17.85 6.37 5.57
CA GLU A 26 16.67 5.52 5.59
C GLU A 26 16.72 4.72 4.31
N ARG A 27 17.00 3.42 4.46
CA ARG A 27 17.35 2.57 3.34
C ARG A 27 16.07 2.29 2.58
N LEU A 28 15.80 3.12 1.58
CA LEU A 28 14.71 2.87 0.65
C LEU A 28 14.92 1.47 0.06
N SER A 29 13.90 0.64 0.15
CA SER A 29 13.92 -0.70 -0.41
C SER A 29 12.73 -0.86 -1.36
N ARG A 30 13.01 -1.40 -2.53
CA ARG A 30 12.02 -1.66 -3.58
C ARG A 30 11.48 -3.07 -3.41
N ILE A 31 10.16 -3.20 -3.48
CA ILE A 31 9.44 -4.47 -3.47
C ILE A 31 8.51 -4.54 -4.66
N VAL A 32 8.29 -5.74 -5.18
CA VAL A 32 7.27 -5.98 -6.21
C VAL A 32 6.01 -6.48 -5.52
N VAL A 33 4.88 -5.85 -5.84
CA VAL A 33 3.56 -6.22 -5.32
C VAL A 33 2.69 -6.69 -6.46
N ARG A 34 2.10 -7.87 -6.31
CA ARG A 34 1.07 -8.37 -7.22
C ARG A 34 -0.29 -7.89 -6.73
N ILE A 35 -1.05 -7.25 -7.61
CA ILE A 35 -2.40 -6.77 -7.31
C ILE A 35 -3.38 -7.95 -7.34
N HIS A 36 -4.28 -7.97 -6.36
CA HIS A 36 -5.32 -8.97 -6.21
C HIS A 36 -6.67 -8.29 -6.00
N GLY A 37 -7.66 -8.67 -6.83
CA GLY A 37 -8.98 -8.07 -6.86
C GLY A 37 -9.03 -6.71 -7.54
N ASP A 38 -10.24 -6.15 -7.57
CA ASP A 38 -10.55 -4.98 -8.41
C ASP A 38 -10.60 -3.67 -7.63
N SER A 39 -10.20 -3.63 -6.35
CA SER A 39 -10.44 -2.44 -5.52
C SER A 39 -9.68 -1.19 -5.98
N MET A 40 -8.64 -1.37 -6.79
CA MET A 40 -7.85 -0.30 -7.40
C MET A 40 -8.16 -0.11 -8.88
N TRP A 41 -9.15 -0.80 -9.45
CA TRP A 41 -9.57 -0.55 -10.83
C TRP A 41 -10.16 0.86 -10.94
N PRO A 42 -9.91 1.64 -12.00
CA PRO A 42 -9.18 1.28 -13.22
C PRO A 42 -7.67 1.48 -13.14
N THR A 43 -7.15 2.04 -12.03
CA THR A 43 -5.72 2.33 -11.86
C THR A 43 -4.86 1.08 -11.95
N PHE A 44 -5.28 0.00 -11.26
CA PHE A 44 -4.67 -1.33 -11.39
C PHE A 44 -5.74 -2.40 -11.63
N ARG A 45 -5.36 -3.41 -12.40
CA ARG A 45 -6.16 -4.61 -12.66
C ARG A 45 -5.65 -5.78 -11.82
N ASP A 46 -6.53 -6.75 -11.55
CA ASP A 46 -6.11 -8.01 -10.94
C ASP A 46 -4.97 -8.64 -11.74
N GLY A 47 -3.92 -9.06 -11.03
CA GLY A 47 -2.74 -9.68 -11.61
C GLY A 47 -1.62 -8.71 -12.02
N ASP A 48 -1.85 -7.40 -12.01
CA ASP A 48 -0.79 -6.41 -12.27
C ASP A 48 0.36 -6.59 -11.26
N GLN A 49 1.59 -6.30 -11.71
CA GLN A 49 2.76 -6.24 -10.84
C GLN A 49 3.28 -4.81 -10.81
N VAL A 50 3.35 -4.24 -9.61
CA VAL A 50 3.73 -2.85 -9.38
C VAL A 50 4.92 -2.78 -8.44
N GLU A 51 5.83 -1.85 -8.69
CA GLU A 51 6.96 -1.59 -7.81
C GLU A 51 6.56 -0.59 -6.73
N ALA A 52 6.85 -0.92 -5.48
CA ALA A 52 6.62 -0.05 -4.33
C ALA A 52 7.93 0.19 -3.57
N VAL A 53 8.07 1.36 -2.97
CA VAL A 53 9.24 1.80 -2.23
C VAL A 53 8.89 1.91 -0.74
N ALA A 54 9.55 1.09 0.08
CA ALA A 54 9.46 1.13 1.53
C ALA A 54 10.40 2.20 2.11
N GLY A 55 9.97 2.82 3.22
CA GLY A 55 10.70 3.89 3.89
C GLY A 55 10.40 5.29 3.38
N LEU A 56 9.41 5.45 2.48
CA LEU A 56 8.85 6.76 2.14
C LEU A 56 7.65 7.06 3.04
N LEU A 57 7.53 8.30 3.49
CA LEU A 57 6.30 8.80 4.09
C LEU A 57 5.31 9.11 2.95
N PRO A 58 4.12 8.49 2.93
CA PRO A 58 3.17 8.72 1.84
C PRO A 58 2.60 10.14 1.84
N GLU A 59 2.34 10.66 0.64
CA GLU A 59 1.67 11.93 0.42
C GLU A 59 0.21 11.74 -0.04
N LEU A 60 -0.54 12.83 -0.07
CA LEU A 60 -1.92 12.84 -0.55
C LEU A 60 -1.95 12.39 -2.02
N GLY A 61 -2.80 11.41 -2.33
CA GLY A 61 -2.93 10.86 -3.67
C GLY A 61 -2.00 9.68 -3.97
N ASP A 62 -0.99 9.41 -3.14
CA ASP A 62 -0.13 8.23 -3.31
C ASP A 62 -0.93 6.93 -3.15
N ILE A 63 -0.48 5.88 -3.83
CA ILE A 63 -1.01 4.54 -3.62
C ILE A 63 -0.06 3.80 -2.68
N VAL A 64 -0.59 3.21 -1.62
CA VAL A 64 0.19 2.56 -0.58
C VAL A 64 -0.15 1.09 -0.46
N VAL A 65 0.85 0.31 -0.07
CA VAL A 65 0.72 -1.05 0.41
C VAL A 65 0.67 -0.98 1.93
N ALA A 66 -0.41 -1.45 2.54
CA ALA A 66 -0.62 -1.39 3.97
C ALA A 66 -1.08 -2.74 4.54
N LYS A 67 -0.88 -2.95 5.84
CA LYS A 67 -1.51 -4.03 6.58
C LYS A 67 -2.95 -3.65 6.90
N HIS A 68 -3.89 -4.56 6.67
CA HIS A 68 -5.26 -4.37 7.10
C HIS A 68 -5.31 -4.31 8.64
N PRO A 69 -6.03 -3.35 9.26
CA PRO A 69 -5.97 -3.15 10.72
C PRO A 69 -6.55 -4.32 11.54
N TRP A 70 -7.48 -5.09 10.97
CA TRP A 70 -8.17 -6.19 11.66
C TRP A 70 -7.98 -7.58 11.04
N LYS A 71 -7.30 -7.67 9.90
CA LYS A 71 -7.15 -8.91 9.14
C LYS A 71 -5.68 -9.12 8.84
N SER A 72 -5.22 -10.36 8.84
CA SER A 72 -3.82 -10.71 8.52
C SER A 72 -3.58 -10.72 7.01
N VAL A 73 -3.92 -9.62 6.32
CA VAL A 73 -3.76 -9.44 4.88
C VAL A 73 -3.17 -8.07 4.57
N HIS A 74 -2.60 -7.93 3.37
CA HIS A 74 -2.15 -6.67 2.83
C HIS A 74 -3.18 -6.09 1.87
N ILE A 75 -3.34 -4.77 1.91
CA ILE A 75 -4.24 -4.00 1.04
C ILE A 75 -3.45 -2.96 0.25
N VAL A 76 -3.93 -2.65 -0.95
CA VAL A 76 -3.41 -1.58 -1.80
C VAL A 76 -4.52 -0.55 -1.96
N LYS A 77 -4.26 0.70 -1.59
CA LYS A 77 -5.25 1.79 -1.54
C LYS A 77 -4.61 3.13 -1.80
N ARG A 78 -5.39 4.11 -2.25
CA ARG A 78 -4.96 5.50 -2.42
C ARG A 78 -5.13 6.29 -1.13
N VAL A 79 -4.16 7.13 -0.80
CA VAL A 79 -4.26 8.11 0.28
C VAL A 79 -5.23 9.20 -0.16
N LYS A 80 -6.43 9.21 0.42
CA LYS A 80 -7.48 10.19 0.09
C LYS A 80 -7.45 11.40 1.02
N ASP A 81 -6.97 11.21 2.25
CA ASP A 81 -6.83 12.25 3.25
C ASP A 81 -5.74 11.88 4.27
N ILE A 82 -5.13 12.88 4.88
CA ILE A 82 -4.11 12.73 5.94
C ILE A 82 -4.61 13.47 7.17
N GLN A 83 -4.92 12.72 8.21
CA GLN A 83 -5.52 13.21 9.45
C GLN A 83 -4.53 13.08 10.62
N PRO A 84 -4.75 13.78 11.74
CA PRO A 84 -3.94 13.60 12.95
C PRO A 84 -3.92 12.15 13.47
N SER A 85 -4.97 11.38 13.20
CA SER A 85 -5.10 9.96 13.57
C SER A 85 -4.41 9.00 12.58
N GLY A 86 -4.02 9.47 11.40
CA GLY A 86 -3.37 8.66 10.38
C GLY A 86 -3.87 8.92 8.96
N PHE A 87 -3.69 7.92 8.09
CA PHE A 87 -4.00 8.00 6.67
C PHE A 87 -5.38 7.42 6.39
N PHE A 88 -6.24 8.21 5.75
CA PHE A 88 -7.51 7.73 5.22
C PHE A 88 -7.25 7.16 3.82
N LEU A 89 -7.50 5.86 3.67
CA LEU A 89 -7.21 5.09 2.48
C LEU A 89 -8.51 4.71 1.77
N GLU A 90 -8.56 4.86 0.44
CA GLU A 90 -9.72 4.58 -0.40
C GLU A 90 -9.32 3.75 -1.61
N GLY A 91 -10.17 2.83 -2.06
CA GLY A 91 -10.00 2.16 -3.34
C GLY A 91 -10.41 3.05 -4.50
N ASP A 92 -9.74 2.96 -5.65
CA ASP A 92 -10.12 3.72 -6.85
C ASP A 92 -11.35 3.14 -7.58
N ASN A 93 -11.83 1.97 -7.16
CA ASN A 93 -12.98 1.32 -7.77
C ASN A 93 -14.27 2.12 -7.54
N PRO A 94 -14.98 2.54 -8.61
CA PRO A 94 -16.21 3.32 -8.48
C PRO A 94 -17.40 2.52 -7.93
N ASP A 95 -17.33 1.19 -7.89
CA ASP A 95 -18.33 0.36 -7.22
C ASP A 95 -18.16 0.50 -5.70
N PRO A 96 -19.16 1.03 -4.96
CA PRO A 96 -19.08 1.24 -3.52
C PRO A 96 -18.95 -0.07 -2.72
N THR A 97 -19.20 -1.22 -3.34
CA THR A 97 -19.00 -2.55 -2.74
C THR A 97 -17.70 -3.23 -3.19
N GLY A 98 -16.96 -2.61 -4.10
CA GLY A 98 -15.73 -3.13 -4.69
C GLY A 98 -14.48 -2.94 -3.81
N SER A 99 -14.59 -2.25 -2.69
CA SER A 99 -13.49 -1.90 -1.81
C SER A 99 -13.86 -2.08 -0.34
N GLU A 100 -13.00 -2.74 0.43
CA GLU A 100 -12.95 -2.58 1.89
C GLU A 100 -11.80 -1.62 2.20
N ASP A 101 -12.10 -0.48 2.80
CA ASP A 101 -11.16 0.62 3.00
C ASP A 101 -11.49 1.48 4.24
N SER A 102 -10.95 2.69 4.34
CA SER A 102 -11.11 3.54 5.53
C SER A 102 -12.55 3.95 5.82
N HIS A 103 -13.50 3.80 4.89
CA HIS A 103 -14.92 3.91 5.21
C HIS A 103 -15.38 2.81 6.19
N ASN A 104 -14.74 1.63 6.14
CA ASN A 104 -15.05 0.50 7.00
C ASN A 104 -14.22 0.50 8.29
N PHE A 105 -12.92 0.87 8.20
CA PHE A 105 -11.98 0.74 9.32
C PHE A 105 -11.37 2.05 9.84
N GLY A 106 -11.76 3.19 9.29
CA GLY A 106 -11.20 4.49 9.64
C GLY A 106 -9.78 4.71 9.11
N PRO A 107 -9.15 5.83 9.47
CA PRO A 107 -7.75 6.08 9.12
C PRO A 107 -6.80 5.12 9.83
N ILE A 108 -5.68 4.79 9.20
CA ILE A 108 -4.66 3.89 9.77
C ILE A 108 -3.37 4.63 10.12
N PRO A 109 -2.65 4.24 11.19
CA PRO A 109 -1.38 4.87 11.54
C PRO A 109 -0.29 4.52 10.52
N ALA A 110 0.73 5.39 10.42
CA ALA A 110 1.89 5.19 9.55
C ALA A 110 2.59 3.84 9.75
N SER A 111 2.54 3.28 10.97
CA SER A 111 3.13 1.99 11.31
C SER A 111 2.51 0.79 10.59
N LEU A 112 1.31 0.93 10.02
CA LEU A 112 0.68 -0.10 9.18
C LEU A 112 1.02 0.05 7.70
N ILE A 113 1.66 1.14 7.28
CA ILE A 113 2.10 1.35 5.90
C ILE A 113 3.45 0.67 5.67
N ILE A 114 3.55 -0.09 4.59
CA ILE A 114 4.74 -0.87 4.24
C ILE A 114 5.57 -0.14 3.18
N ALA A 115 4.90 0.34 2.14
CA ALA A 115 5.55 0.98 0.99
C ALA A 115 4.56 1.86 0.23
N ALA A 116 5.08 2.85 -0.49
CA ALA A 116 4.32 3.68 -1.42
C ALA A 116 4.69 3.31 -2.86
N ILE A 117 3.72 3.31 -3.76
CA ILE A 117 3.90 3.20 -5.20
C ILE A 117 4.00 4.64 -5.71
N PRO A 118 5.21 5.10 -6.09
CA PRO A 118 5.39 6.47 -6.56
C PRO A 118 4.59 6.70 -7.85
N ASN A 119 4.00 7.89 -7.99
CA ASN A 119 3.26 8.33 -9.18
C ASN A 119 4.15 8.45 -10.42
#